data_AF-A0A428ZHG7-F1
#
_entry.id   AF-A0A428ZHG7-F1
#
_cell.length_a   1.000
_cell.length_b   1.000
_cell.length_c   1.000
_cell.angle_alpha   90.00
_cell.angle_beta   90.00
_cell.angle_gamma   90.00
#
_symmetry.space_group_name_H-M   'P 1'
#
loop_
_entity.id
_entity.type
_entity.pdbx_description
1 polymer ?
#
loop_
_entity_poly.entity_id
_entity_poly.type
_entity_poly.pdbx_seq_one_letter_code
_entity_poly.pdbx_strand_id
1 'polypeptide(L)'
;MTLRQVRANREGHSIELFTKAIDMLASDQVSVRHGGVYALEQLAELDKRYHGHAHALLTAFIRRHAPWPPTNTDTDPTAQPLHGGTFDDIGGALAALSRQAAIFDGWSELERVDLRGAELNKLTLPRVCFAHSNLDGATLIDTKLTDATLSDTTLRNTNLTRTDLRRADLNDSDLAGANLTNADLTGTDLTNANLTDADLTGAHLDGTILLGTNLTNAQLRNATLRDVVADHNTTWPHDYTPSPRALRKPAPRDTRIHETRYLDT
;
A
#
# COMPACT_ATOMS: atom_id res chain seq x y z
N MET A 1 -35.21 -32.75 6.53
CA MET A 1 -34.18 -32.29 5.56
C MET A 1 -32.88 -33.00 5.91
N THR A 2 -32.27 -33.73 4.97
CA THR A 2 -31.03 -34.48 5.25
C THR A 2 -29.81 -33.56 5.26
N LEU A 3 -28.73 -33.94 5.97
CA LEU A 3 -27.48 -33.15 6.02
C LEU A 3 -26.89 -32.88 4.62
N ARG A 4 -27.10 -33.79 3.65
CA ARG A 4 -26.74 -33.58 2.23
C ARG A 4 -27.57 -32.48 1.57
N GLN A 5 -28.88 -32.43 1.83
CA GLN A 5 -29.77 -31.40 1.29
C GLN A 5 -29.47 -30.01 1.88
N VAL A 6 -29.13 -29.92 3.17
CA VAL A 6 -28.73 -28.65 3.79
C VAL A 6 -27.42 -28.13 3.21
N ARG A 7 -26.44 -29.01 2.97
CA ARG A 7 -25.16 -28.63 2.33
C ARG A 7 -25.36 -28.17 0.89
N ALA A 8 -26.11 -28.92 0.08
CA ALA A 8 -26.39 -28.56 -1.31
C ALA A 8 -27.13 -27.21 -1.43
N ASN A 9 -28.10 -26.94 -0.54
CA ASN A 9 -28.81 -25.66 -0.54
C ASN A 9 -27.91 -24.49 -0.12
N ARG A 10 -27.00 -24.68 0.85
CA ARG A 10 -26.03 -23.65 1.24
C ARG A 10 -25.04 -23.34 0.11
N GLU A 11 -24.53 -24.37 -0.55
CA GLU A 11 -23.61 -24.20 -1.69
C GLU A 11 -24.29 -23.48 -2.86
N GLY A 12 -25.54 -23.83 -3.18
CA GLY A 12 -26.32 -23.12 -4.21
C GLY A 12 -26.49 -21.63 -3.89
N HIS A 13 -26.81 -21.30 -2.64
CA HIS A 13 -26.98 -19.90 -2.20
C HIS A 13 -25.67 -19.10 -2.25
N SER A 14 -24.54 -19.71 -1.85
CA SER A 14 -23.22 -19.08 -1.94
C SER A 14 -22.82 -18.77 -3.38
N ILE A 15 -23.10 -19.68 -4.33
CA ILE A 15 -22.85 -19.46 -5.76
C ILE A 15 -23.71 -18.31 -6.29
N GLU A 16 -24.99 -18.27 -5.93
CA GLU A 16 -25.90 -17.19 -6.35
C GLU A 16 -25.44 -15.82 -5.84
N LEU A 17 -25.05 -15.71 -4.57
CA LEU A 17 -24.50 -14.47 -4.00
C LEU A 17 -23.21 -14.06 -4.71
N PHE A 18 -22.33 -15.00 -5.03
CA PHE A 18 -21.07 -14.73 -5.73
C PHE A 18 -21.33 -14.18 -7.14
N THR A 19 -22.19 -14.83 -7.93
CA THR A 19 -22.56 -14.35 -9.28
C THR A 19 -23.20 -12.97 -9.22
N LYS A 20 -24.13 -12.76 -8.28
CA LYS A 20 -24.76 -11.46 -8.09
C LYS A 20 -23.75 -10.37 -7.73
N ALA A 21 -22.76 -10.69 -6.90
CA ALA A 21 -21.71 -9.74 -6.54
C ALA A 21 -20.87 -9.33 -7.76
N ILE A 22 -20.55 -10.28 -8.65
CA ILE A 22 -19.85 -10.00 -9.91
C ILE A 22 -20.66 -9.03 -10.78
N ASP A 23 -21.95 -9.29 -10.97
CA ASP A 23 -22.82 -8.41 -11.76
C ASP A 23 -22.92 -7.01 -11.16
N MET A 24 -22.98 -6.92 -9.83
CA MET A 24 -23.00 -5.65 -9.10
C MET A 24 -21.69 -4.86 -9.28
N LEU A 25 -20.54 -5.52 -9.21
CA LEU A 25 -19.23 -4.90 -9.44
C LEU A 25 -19.03 -4.40 -10.89
N ALA A 26 -19.71 -5.02 -11.86
CA ALA A 26 -19.67 -4.58 -13.26
C ALA A 26 -20.52 -3.33 -13.54
N SER A 27 -21.33 -2.87 -12.58
CA SER A 27 -22.23 -1.73 -12.75
C SER A 27 -21.49 -0.40 -12.91
N ASP A 28 -22.02 0.53 -13.70
CA ASP A 28 -21.51 1.90 -13.77
C ASP A 28 -21.85 2.74 -12.54
N GLN A 29 -22.79 2.29 -11.70
CA GLN A 29 -23.22 3.00 -10.49
C GLN A 29 -22.39 2.61 -9.27
N VAL A 30 -21.70 3.60 -8.66
CA VAL A 30 -20.87 3.42 -7.45
C VAL A 30 -21.63 2.72 -6.32
N SER A 31 -22.89 3.11 -6.07
CA SER A 31 -23.72 2.52 -5.01
C SER A 31 -23.98 1.02 -5.23
N VAL A 32 -24.16 0.59 -6.47
CA VAL A 32 -24.36 -0.82 -6.83
C VAL A 32 -23.05 -1.58 -6.64
N ARG A 33 -21.92 -1.02 -7.10
CA ARG A 33 -20.60 -1.63 -6.92
C ARG A 33 -20.24 -1.79 -5.45
N HIS A 34 -20.54 -0.80 -4.61
CA HIS A 34 -20.36 -0.88 -3.17
C HIS A 34 -21.15 -2.05 -2.55
N GLY A 35 -22.38 -2.28 -3.02
CA GLY A 35 -23.16 -3.47 -2.63
C GLY A 35 -22.53 -4.79 -3.08
N GLY A 36 -21.85 -4.81 -4.23
CA GLY A 36 -21.07 -5.96 -4.72
C GLY A 36 -19.85 -6.25 -3.83
N VAL A 37 -19.10 -5.21 -3.43
CA VAL A 37 -18.00 -5.32 -2.47
C VAL A 37 -18.49 -5.93 -1.16
N TYR A 38 -19.57 -5.39 -0.60
CA TYR A 38 -20.17 -5.91 0.63
C TYR A 38 -20.62 -7.37 0.48
N ALA A 39 -21.21 -7.75 -0.65
CA ALA A 39 -21.63 -9.13 -0.90
C ALA A 39 -20.45 -10.11 -0.96
N LEU A 40 -19.32 -9.73 -1.60
CA LEU A 40 -18.11 -10.54 -1.60
C LEU A 40 -17.51 -10.70 -0.21
N GLU A 41 -17.51 -9.62 0.58
CA GLU A 41 -17.06 -9.64 1.96
C GLU A 41 -17.89 -10.61 2.80
N GLN A 42 -19.22 -10.47 2.77
CA GLN A 42 -20.12 -11.36 3.51
C GLN A 42 -19.97 -12.83 3.07
N LEU A 43 -19.79 -13.08 1.77
CA LEU A 43 -19.55 -14.44 1.28
C LEU A 43 -18.24 -15.03 1.82
N ALA A 44 -17.17 -14.23 1.85
CA ALA A 44 -15.90 -14.64 2.43
C ALA A 44 -16.05 -14.97 3.91
N GLU A 45 -16.74 -14.14 4.70
CA GLU A 45 -17.00 -14.38 6.12
C GLU A 45 -17.81 -15.67 6.37
N LEU A 46 -18.79 -15.96 5.52
CA LEU A 46 -19.64 -17.15 5.64
C LEU A 46 -18.92 -18.45 5.29
N ASP A 47 -18.02 -18.42 4.30
CA ASP A 47 -17.31 -19.60 3.82
C ASP A 47 -15.89 -19.28 3.34
N LYS A 48 -14.92 -19.79 4.11
CA LYS A 48 -13.48 -19.61 3.88
C LYS A 48 -13.01 -20.05 2.50
N ARG A 49 -13.75 -20.96 1.82
CA ARG A 49 -13.43 -21.38 0.44
C ARG A 49 -13.49 -20.21 -0.56
N TYR A 50 -14.28 -19.19 -0.26
CA TYR A 50 -14.42 -18.01 -1.11
C TYR A 50 -13.45 -16.87 -0.76
N HIS A 51 -12.66 -16.96 0.31
CA HIS A 51 -11.69 -15.92 0.68
C HIS A 51 -10.78 -15.53 -0.49
N GLY A 52 -10.10 -16.51 -1.11
CA GLY A 52 -9.20 -16.24 -2.23
C GLY A 52 -9.93 -15.70 -3.47
N HIS A 53 -11.16 -16.13 -3.71
CA HIS A 53 -11.98 -15.68 -4.84
C HIS A 53 -12.47 -14.24 -4.64
N ALA A 54 -12.96 -13.92 -3.44
CA ALA A 54 -13.37 -12.57 -3.07
C ALA A 54 -12.17 -11.62 -3.11
N HIS A 55 -11.03 -12.02 -2.55
CA HIS A 55 -9.77 -11.27 -2.62
C HIS A 55 -9.35 -10.97 -4.06
N ALA A 56 -9.34 -11.99 -4.93
CA ALA A 56 -8.97 -11.83 -6.34
C ALA A 56 -9.93 -10.89 -7.09
N LEU A 57 -11.24 -11.01 -6.85
CA LEU A 57 -12.23 -10.14 -7.48
C LEU A 57 -12.15 -8.69 -7.00
N LEU A 58 -11.98 -8.47 -5.69
CA LEU A 58 -11.79 -7.12 -5.13
C LEU A 58 -10.51 -6.48 -5.65
N THR A 59 -9.42 -7.25 -5.76
CA THR A 59 -8.15 -6.80 -6.35
C THR A 59 -8.32 -6.42 -7.82
N ALA A 60 -8.95 -7.28 -8.62
CA ALA A 60 -9.23 -7.00 -10.04
C ALA A 60 -10.16 -5.80 -10.21
N PHE A 61 -11.15 -5.66 -9.33
CA PHE A 61 -12.06 -4.52 -9.28
C PHE A 61 -11.31 -3.21 -9.09
N ILE A 62 -10.44 -3.12 -8.08
CA ILE A 62 -9.64 -1.91 -7.81
C ILE A 62 -8.76 -1.57 -9.02
N ARG A 63 -8.01 -2.54 -9.55
CA ARG A 63 -7.12 -2.32 -10.72
C ARG A 63 -7.85 -1.81 -11.95
N ARG A 64 -9.08 -2.27 -12.18
CA ARG A 64 -9.90 -1.84 -13.32
C ARG A 64 -10.47 -0.44 -13.12
N HIS A 65 -10.85 -0.08 -11.90
CA HIS A 65 -11.54 1.19 -11.61
C HIS A 65 -10.60 2.32 -11.17
N ALA A 66 -9.34 2.01 -10.87
CA ALA A 66 -8.29 2.96 -10.54
C ALA A 66 -6.98 2.64 -11.28
N PRO A 67 -6.94 2.64 -12.63
CA PRO A 67 -5.72 2.31 -13.36
C PRO A 67 -4.68 3.43 -13.28
N TRP A 68 -3.41 3.07 -13.13
CA TRP A 68 -2.27 3.98 -13.24
C TRP A 68 -1.20 3.50 -14.24
N PRO A 69 -0.63 4.38 -15.08
CA PRO A 69 -1.07 5.74 -15.36
C PRO A 69 -2.54 5.78 -15.86
N PRO A 70 -3.22 6.93 -15.75
CA PRO A 70 -4.62 7.04 -16.15
C PRO A 70 -4.77 6.71 -17.63
N THR A 71 -5.82 5.98 -18.00
CA THR A 71 -6.06 5.55 -19.39
C THR A 71 -6.49 6.69 -20.32
N ASN A 72 -7.02 7.79 -19.76
CA ASN A 72 -7.36 9.00 -20.51
C ASN A 72 -6.27 10.06 -20.33
N THR A 73 -5.71 10.55 -21.42
CA THR A 73 -4.69 11.62 -21.41
C THR A 73 -5.20 12.97 -20.89
N ASP A 74 -6.52 13.12 -20.74
CA ASP A 74 -7.16 14.34 -20.21
C ASP A 74 -7.22 14.38 -18.68
N THR A 75 -7.01 13.25 -18.00
CA THR A 75 -6.76 13.27 -16.55
C THR A 75 -5.35 13.78 -16.33
N ASP A 76 -5.25 15.08 -16.05
CA ASP A 76 -4.02 15.70 -15.59
C ASP A 76 -3.44 14.87 -14.43
N PRO A 77 -2.23 14.28 -14.57
CA PRO A 77 -1.61 13.50 -13.51
C PRO A 77 -1.30 14.35 -12.28
N THR A 78 -1.37 15.68 -12.39
CA THR A 78 -1.27 16.65 -11.29
C THR A 78 -2.62 17.15 -10.78
N ALA A 79 -3.74 16.67 -11.33
CA ALA A 79 -5.09 17.01 -10.86
C ALA A 79 -5.32 16.57 -9.41
N GLN A 80 -6.19 17.32 -8.72
CA GLN A 80 -6.62 17.13 -7.34
C GLN A 80 -7.05 15.69 -7.02
N PRO A 81 -7.01 15.28 -5.72
CA PRO A 81 -7.47 13.98 -5.23
C PRO A 81 -8.69 13.43 -5.96
N LEU A 82 -8.55 12.28 -6.63
CA LEU A 82 -9.69 11.57 -7.21
C LEU A 82 -10.57 10.96 -6.11
N HIS A 83 -9.96 10.59 -4.98
CA HIS A 83 -10.57 9.79 -3.92
C HIS A 83 -10.79 10.61 -2.63
N GLY A 84 -11.34 11.82 -2.75
CA GLY A 84 -11.75 12.65 -1.62
C GLY A 84 -13.06 12.16 -0.99
N GLY A 85 -13.04 11.01 -0.32
CA GLY A 85 -14.14 10.56 0.55
C GLY A 85 -14.13 9.06 0.89
N THR A 86 -14.50 8.74 2.12
CA THR A 86 -14.62 7.37 2.69
C THR A 86 -15.68 6.45 2.07
N PHE A 87 -16.30 6.83 0.95
CA PHE A 87 -17.48 6.14 0.40
C PHE A 87 -17.40 5.84 -1.10
N ASP A 88 -16.23 5.98 -1.73
CA ASP A 88 -16.05 5.32 -3.02
C ASP A 88 -15.90 3.80 -2.84
N ASP A 89 -16.29 3.09 -3.89
CA ASP A 89 -16.26 1.62 -3.94
C ASP A 89 -14.84 1.05 -3.89
N ILE A 90 -13.83 1.81 -4.32
CA ILE A 90 -12.40 1.46 -4.24
C ILE A 90 -11.95 1.42 -2.77
N GLY A 91 -12.23 2.46 -1.98
CA GLY A 91 -11.95 2.51 -0.54
C GLY A 91 -12.69 1.40 0.21
N GLY A 92 -13.95 1.14 -0.15
CA GLY A 92 -14.71 0.00 0.36
C GLY A 92 -14.03 -1.34 0.07
N ALA A 93 -13.55 -1.54 -1.16
CA ALA A 93 -12.85 -2.75 -1.59
C ALA A 93 -11.50 -2.92 -0.86
N LEU A 94 -10.73 -1.84 -0.69
CA LEU A 94 -9.48 -1.84 0.07
C LEU A 94 -9.71 -2.18 1.54
N ALA A 95 -10.78 -1.65 2.14
CA ALA A 95 -11.14 -1.96 3.52
C ALA A 95 -11.56 -3.44 3.67
N ALA A 96 -12.28 -3.99 2.69
CA ALA A 96 -12.64 -5.41 2.66
C ALA A 96 -11.39 -6.31 2.50
N LEU A 97 -10.46 -5.97 1.59
CA LEU A 97 -9.17 -6.64 1.46
C LEU A 97 -8.37 -6.58 2.75
N SER A 98 -8.35 -5.43 3.43
CA SER A 98 -7.66 -5.26 4.71
C SER A 98 -8.18 -6.20 5.80
N ARG A 99 -9.51 -6.37 5.89
CA ARG A 99 -10.12 -7.29 6.86
C ARG A 99 -9.83 -8.76 6.50
N GLN A 100 -9.71 -9.08 5.21
CA GLN A 100 -9.33 -10.42 4.74
C GLN A 100 -7.84 -10.73 4.93
N ALA A 101 -6.96 -9.73 4.77
CA ALA A 101 -5.50 -9.86 4.91
C ALA A 101 -5.07 -10.25 6.35
N ALA A 102 -5.90 -9.99 7.36
CA ALA A 102 -5.68 -10.50 8.71
C ALA A 102 -5.76 -12.04 8.83
N ILE A 103 -6.30 -12.71 7.80
CA ILE A 103 -6.63 -14.14 7.81
C ILE A 103 -5.87 -14.91 6.72
N PHE A 104 -5.48 -14.24 5.63
CA PHE A 104 -4.85 -14.84 4.46
C PHE A 104 -3.45 -14.27 4.26
N ASP A 105 -2.45 -15.15 4.22
CA ASP A 105 -1.03 -14.83 4.04
C ASP A 105 -0.67 -14.51 2.56
N GLY A 106 -1.68 -14.37 1.70
CA GLY A 106 -1.50 -14.11 0.27
C GLY A 106 -1.39 -12.64 -0.06
N TRP A 107 -0.80 -12.37 -1.22
CA TRP A 107 -0.40 -11.03 -1.63
C TRP A 107 -1.60 -10.29 -2.22
N SER A 108 -1.74 -9.02 -1.88
CA SER A 108 -2.67 -8.13 -2.57
C SER A 108 -1.89 -7.43 -3.67
N GLU A 109 -2.02 -7.93 -4.90
CA GLU A 109 -1.34 -7.35 -6.08
C GLU A 109 -2.13 -6.14 -6.59
N LEU A 110 -1.91 -4.98 -5.96
CA LEU A 110 -2.49 -3.70 -6.32
C LEU A 110 -1.45 -2.80 -7.01
N GLU A 111 -0.68 -3.38 -7.93
CA GLU A 111 0.26 -2.63 -8.73
C GLU A 111 -0.43 -1.70 -9.69
N ARG A 112 0.23 -0.56 -9.94
CA ARG A 112 -0.18 0.39 -10.98
C ARG A 112 -1.62 0.86 -10.77
N VAL A 113 -1.94 1.27 -9.54
CA VAL A 113 -3.25 1.83 -9.20
C VAL A 113 -3.18 3.33 -8.87
N ASP A 114 -4.26 4.04 -9.14
CA ASP A 114 -4.43 5.45 -8.76
C ASP A 114 -5.26 5.54 -7.48
N LEU A 115 -4.62 5.88 -6.37
CA LEU A 115 -5.22 6.06 -5.06
C LEU A 115 -4.96 7.48 -4.54
N ARG A 116 -4.82 8.45 -5.45
CA ARG A 116 -4.59 9.85 -5.09
C ARG A 116 -5.66 10.38 -4.13
N GLY A 117 -5.21 10.83 -2.97
CA GLY A 117 -6.05 11.35 -1.89
C GLY A 117 -6.95 10.33 -1.20
N ALA A 118 -6.78 9.03 -1.48
CA ALA A 118 -7.60 7.99 -0.86
C ALA A 118 -7.48 7.99 0.67
N GLU A 119 -8.58 7.64 1.34
CA GLU A 119 -8.62 7.50 2.80
C GLU A 119 -8.39 6.03 3.21
N LEU A 120 -7.15 5.71 3.58
CA LEU A 120 -6.68 4.36 3.91
C LEU A 120 -6.28 4.21 5.38
N ASN A 121 -6.75 5.12 6.23
CA ASN A 121 -6.39 5.21 7.64
C ASN A 121 -6.76 3.92 8.39
N LYS A 122 -5.87 3.46 9.28
CA LYS A 122 -6.05 2.31 10.18
C LYS A 122 -6.25 0.97 9.47
N LEU A 123 -6.05 0.91 8.15
CA LEU A 123 -6.09 -0.36 7.45
C LEU A 123 -4.90 -1.24 7.85
N THR A 124 -5.12 -2.54 7.89
CA THR A 124 -4.09 -3.57 8.00
C THR A 124 -3.89 -4.21 6.63
N LEU A 125 -2.79 -3.87 5.97
CA LEU A 125 -2.43 -4.31 4.62
C LEU A 125 -0.96 -4.80 4.59
N PRO A 126 -0.58 -5.79 5.42
CA PRO A 126 0.78 -6.33 5.37
C PRO A 126 1.02 -6.98 4.01
N ARG A 127 2.24 -6.83 3.46
CA ARG A 127 2.64 -7.44 2.18
C ARG A 127 1.77 -7.07 0.98
N VAL A 128 1.03 -5.95 1.06
CA VAL A 128 0.36 -5.40 -0.13
C VAL A 128 1.41 -4.94 -1.13
N CYS A 129 1.19 -5.22 -2.41
CA CYS A 129 1.97 -4.63 -3.48
C CYS A 129 1.23 -3.42 -4.04
N PHE A 130 1.79 -2.25 -3.86
CA PHE A 130 1.40 -0.99 -4.50
C PHE A 130 2.47 -0.52 -5.49
N ALA A 131 3.38 -1.39 -5.96
CA ALA A 131 4.46 -0.99 -6.85
C ALA A 131 3.94 -0.20 -8.06
N HIS A 132 4.68 0.84 -8.44
CA HIS A 132 4.33 1.74 -9.55
C HIS A 132 2.98 2.46 -9.41
N SER A 133 2.42 2.57 -8.19
CA SER A 133 1.12 3.22 -7.97
C SER A 133 1.26 4.70 -7.65
N ASN A 134 0.14 5.42 -7.70
CA ASN A 134 0.05 6.81 -7.27
C ASN A 134 -0.81 6.93 -6.01
N LEU A 135 -0.20 7.31 -4.90
CA LEU A 135 -0.81 7.56 -3.61
C LEU A 135 -0.64 9.03 -3.18
N ASP A 136 -0.37 9.95 -4.11
CA ASP A 136 -0.14 11.36 -3.81
C ASP A 136 -1.34 11.93 -3.02
N GLY A 137 -1.05 12.59 -1.91
CA GLY A 137 -2.05 13.20 -1.02
C GLY A 137 -2.93 12.22 -0.24
N ALA A 138 -2.74 10.90 -0.37
CA ALA A 138 -3.53 9.91 0.37
C ALA A 138 -3.31 10.01 1.89
N THR A 139 -4.24 9.45 2.67
CA THR A 139 -4.12 9.36 4.14
C THR A 139 -4.00 7.91 4.58
N LEU A 140 -2.89 7.58 5.24
CA LEU A 140 -2.52 6.25 5.72
C LEU A 140 -2.20 6.28 7.22
N ILE A 141 -2.87 7.15 7.96
CA ILE A 141 -2.65 7.36 9.39
C ILE A 141 -2.96 6.04 10.13
N ASP A 142 -2.05 5.60 11.00
CA ASP A 142 -2.17 4.32 11.73
C ASP A 142 -2.29 3.06 10.86
N THR A 143 -1.95 3.15 9.58
CA THR A 143 -2.03 2.01 8.66
C THR A 143 -0.85 1.07 8.86
N LYS A 144 -1.09 -0.24 8.74
CA LYS A 144 -0.05 -1.27 8.81
C LYS A 144 0.31 -1.74 7.41
N LEU A 145 1.52 -1.40 6.99
CA LEU A 145 2.13 -1.72 5.70
C LEU A 145 3.45 -2.49 5.90
N THR A 146 3.55 -3.27 6.98
CA THR A 146 4.72 -4.14 7.22
C THR A 146 4.93 -5.06 6.02
N ASP A 147 6.17 -5.16 5.54
CA ASP A 147 6.55 -5.93 4.34
C ASP A 147 5.86 -5.51 3.03
N ALA A 148 5.22 -4.33 2.96
CA ALA A 148 4.59 -3.87 1.73
C ALA A 148 5.62 -3.54 0.63
N THR A 149 5.23 -3.73 -0.63
CA THR A 149 6.00 -3.28 -1.79
C THR A 149 5.42 -1.96 -2.29
N LEU A 150 6.19 -0.88 -2.18
CA LEU A 150 5.89 0.50 -2.58
C LEU A 150 7.00 1.04 -3.50
N SER A 151 7.74 0.17 -4.18
CA SER A 151 8.78 0.57 -5.13
C SER A 151 8.19 1.38 -6.28
N ASP A 152 8.93 2.37 -6.77
CA ASP A 152 8.52 3.28 -7.86
C ASP A 152 7.14 3.94 -7.65
N THR A 153 6.70 4.07 -6.40
CA THR A 153 5.39 4.63 -6.04
C THR A 153 5.51 6.14 -5.79
N THR A 154 4.51 6.92 -6.17
CA THR A 154 4.42 8.32 -5.77
C THR A 154 3.57 8.46 -4.51
N LEU A 155 4.12 9.10 -3.48
CA LEU A 155 3.58 9.32 -2.14
C LEU A 155 3.75 10.79 -1.75
N ARG A 156 3.67 11.70 -2.72
CA ARG A 156 3.91 13.12 -2.49
C ARG A 156 2.81 13.71 -1.62
N ASN A 157 3.18 14.49 -0.62
CA ASN A 157 2.25 15.10 0.33
C ASN A 157 1.31 14.08 1.02
N THR A 158 1.66 12.79 1.03
CA THR A 158 0.88 11.73 1.66
C THR A 158 1.02 11.81 3.18
N ASN A 159 -0.08 11.56 3.90
CA ASN A 159 -0.06 11.51 5.35
C ASN A 159 0.16 10.08 5.85
N LEU A 160 1.39 9.77 6.26
CA LEU A 160 1.87 8.51 6.81
C LEU A 160 2.11 8.61 8.34
N THR A 161 1.38 9.49 9.03
CA THR A 161 1.52 9.68 10.48
C THR A 161 1.26 8.35 11.21
N ARG A 162 2.22 7.90 12.03
CA ARG A 162 2.14 6.64 12.80
C ARG A 162 1.91 5.39 11.96
N THR A 163 2.22 5.43 10.66
CA THR A 163 2.16 4.25 9.79
C THR A 163 3.28 3.27 10.14
N ASP A 164 2.98 1.97 10.15
CA ASP A 164 3.95 0.89 10.30
C ASP A 164 4.43 0.46 8.91
N LEU A 165 5.63 0.89 8.53
CA LEU A 165 6.30 0.60 7.26
C LEU A 165 7.49 -0.35 7.44
N ARG A 166 7.55 -1.08 8.56
CA ARG A 166 8.70 -1.93 8.89
C ARG A 166 8.95 -2.93 7.78
N ARG A 167 10.20 -3.00 7.31
CA ARG A 167 10.66 -3.89 6.23
C ARG A 167 9.92 -3.71 4.89
N ALA A 168 9.22 -2.59 4.70
CA ALA A 168 8.65 -2.26 3.39
C ALA A 168 9.76 -1.94 2.39
N ASP A 169 9.47 -2.17 1.11
CA ASP A 169 10.28 -1.75 -0.02
C ASP A 169 9.72 -0.41 -0.56
N LEU A 170 10.49 0.67 -0.43
CA LEU A 170 10.19 2.01 -0.93
C LEU A 170 11.27 2.47 -1.92
N ASN A 171 11.92 1.53 -2.61
CA ASN A 171 12.95 1.83 -3.60
C ASN A 171 12.42 2.73 -4.71
N ASP A 172 13.21 3.74 -5.08
CA ASP A 172 12.89 4.70 -6.16
C ASP A 172 11.53 5.43 -5.98
N SER A 173 10.95 5.42 -4.78
CA SER A 173 9.67 6.08 -4.48
C SER A 173 9.82 7.58 -4.27
N ASP A 174 8.75 8.34 -4.53
CA ASP A 174 8.71 9.79 -4.33
C ASP A 174 7.81 10.17 -3.17
N LEU A 175 8.40 10.43 -2.00
CA LEU A 175 7.74 10.87 -0.78
C LEU A 175 7.91 12.39 -0.52
N ALA A 176 8.13 13.19 -1.56
CA ALA A 176 8.32 14.64 -1.38
C ALA A 176 7.16 15.28 -0.60
N GLY A 177 7.49 16.02 0.48
CA GLY A 177 6.50 16.66 1.35
C GLY A 177 5.63 15.70 2.17
N ALA A 178 5.91 14.40 2.19
CA ALA A 178 5.13 13.44 2.97
C ALA A 178 5.25 13.70 4.48
N ASN A 179 4.17 13.46 5.22
CA ASN A 179 4.18 13.49 6.67
C ASN A 179 4.36 12.08 7.22
N LEU A 180 5.56 11.77 7.71
CA LEU A 180 5.97 10.49 8.32
C LEU A 180 6.12 10.63 9.84
N THR A 181 5.43 11.59 10.47
CA THR A 181 5.58 11.83 11.91
C THR A 181 5.25 10.59 12.73
N ASN A 182 6.19 10.19 13.59
CA ASN A 182 6.12 8.96 14.40
C ASN A 182 5.88 7.66 13.60
N ALA A 183 6.18 7.64 12.29
CA ALA A 183 6.12 6.42 11.49
C ALA A 183 7.23 5.44 11.88
N ASP A 184 6.98 4.14 11.72
CA ASP A 184 7.99 3.10 11.95
C ASP A 184 8.54 2.61 10.61
N LEU A 185 9.75 3.04 10.27
CA LEU A 185 10.50 2.70 9.05
C LEU A 185 11.63 1.70 9.34
N THR A 186 11.54 0.96 10.47
CA THR A 186 12.60 0.05 10.88
C THR A 186 12.86 -1.00 9.79
N GLY A 187 14.10 -1.05 9.30
CA GLY A 187 14.55 -1.98 8.26
C GLY A 187 13.89 -1.79 6.88
N THR A 188 13.25 -0.66 6.63
CA THR A 188 12.71 -0.28 5.31
C THR A 188 13.85 -0.05 4.31
N ASP A 189 13.60 -0.36 3.04
CA ASP A 189 14.49 0.02 1.94
C ASP A 189 14.01 1.32 1.28
N LEU A 190 14.80 2.39 1.37
CA LEU A 190 14.54 3.70 0.77
C LEU A 190 15.58 4.03 -0.31
N THR A 191 16.23 3.03 -0.90
CA THR A 191 17.26 3.25 -1.91
C THR A 191 16.72 4.15 -3.03
N ASN A 192 17.44 5.22 -3.34
CA ASN A 192 17.08 6.28 -4.31
C ASN A 192 15.76 7.02 -4.05
N ALA A 193 15.09 6.81 -2.92
CA ALA A 193 13.84 7.48 -2.62
C ALA A 193 14.01 9.00 -2.46
N ASN A 194 12.98 9.76 -2.84
CA ASN A 194 12.92 11.20 -2.63
C ASN A 194 12.10 11.53 -1.38
N LEU A 195 12.75 12.06 -0.33
CA LEU A 195 12.15 12.53 0.91
C LEU A 195 12.32 14.06 1.07
N THR A 196 12.47 14.79 -0.03
CA THR A 196 12.61 16.25 0.00
C THR A 196 11.42 16.88 0.73
N ASP A 197 11.70 17.79 1.67
CA ASP A 197 10.72 18.49 2.50
C ASP A 197 9.79 17.58 3.35
N ALA A 198 10.09 16.28 3.50
CA ALA A 198 9.28 15.35 4.29
C ALA A 198 9.41 15.61 5.81
N ASP A 199 8.34 15.39 6.57
CA ASP A 199 8.36 15.46 8.03
C ASP A 199 8.56 14.07 8.66
N LEU A 200 9.77 13.79 9.14
CA LEU A 200 10.16 12.54 9.82
C LEU A 200 10.25 12.73 11.35
N THR A 201 9.57 13.75 11.91
CA THR A 201 9.65 14.04 13.35
C THR A 201 9.20 12.83 14.17
N GLY A 202 10.08 12.33 15.03
CA GLY A 202 9.84 11.15 15.87
C GLY A 202 9.79 9.82 15.13
N ALA A 203 10.12 9.76 13.84
CA ALA A 203 10.11 8.52 13.07
C ALA A 203 11.22 7.55 13.51
N HIS A 204 10.96 6.25 13.41
CA HIS A 204 11.95 5.21 13.71
C HIS A 204 12.60 4.72 12.41
N LEU A 205 13.83 5.13 12.11
CA LEU A 205 14.58 4.68 10.93
C LEU A 205 15.72 3.70 11.30
N ASP A 206 15.58 2.95 12.40
CA ASP A 206 16.63 2.02 12.81
C ASP A 206 16.80 0.90 11.75
N GLY A 207 18.03 0.70 11.27
CA GLY A 207 18.36 -0.33 10.27
C GLY A 207 17.89 -0.04 8.83
N THR A 208 17.32 1.13 8.56
CA THR A 208 16.85 1.54 7.23
C THR A 208 18.00 1.65 6.21
N ILE A 209 17.73 1.31 4.96
CA ILE A 209 18.66 1.49 3.83
C ILE A 209 18.34 2.84 3.17
N LEU A 210 19.30 3.76 3.18
CA LEU A 210 19.18 5.14 2.70
C LEU A 210 20.12 5.43 1.50
N LEU A 211 20.53 4.41 0.77
CA LEU A 211 21.50 4.54 -0.34
C LEU A 211 20.95 5.47 -1.41
N GLY A 212 21.64 6.57 -1.74
CA GLY A 212 21.14 7.54 -2.73
C GLY A 212 19.85 8.28 -2.35
N THR A 213 19.31 8.10 -1.15
CA THR A 213 18.09 8.78 -0.69
C THR A 213 18.30 10.28 -0.58
N ASN A 214 17.34 11.08 -1.04
CA ASN A 214 17.36 12.53 -0.92
C ASN A 214 16.52 13.00 0.27
N LEU A 215 17.15 13.41 1.38
CA LEU A 215 16.50 13.97 2.57
C LEU A 215 16.62 15.51 2.63
N THR A 216 16.79 16.20 1.49
CA THR A 216 16.91 17.67 1.47
C THR A 216 15.75 18.31 2.22
N ASN A 217 16.04 19.17 3.20
CA ASN A 217 15.08 19.86 4.08
C ASN A 217 14.15 18.95 4.92
N ALA A 218 14.36 17.64 4.94
CA ALA A 218 13.54 16.74 5.73
C ALA A 218 13.69 17.03 7.25
N GLN A 219 12.60 16.94 8.00
CA GLN A 219 12.61 17.22 9.44
C GLN A 219 12.91 15.94 10.23
N LEU A 220 14.11 15.83 10.82
CA LEU A 220 14.56 14.63 11.56
C LEU A 220 14.52 14.82 13.10
N ARG A 221 13.76 15.78 13.61
CA ARG A 221 13.68 16.05 15.06
C ARG A 221 13.18 14.81 15.79
N ASN A 222 13.91 14.36 16.81
CA ASN A 222 13.59 13.15 17.60
C ASN A 222 13.53 11.83 16.81
N ALA A 223 13.97 11.80 15.54
CA ALA A 223 14.03 10.55 14.78
C ALA A 223 15.18 9.65 15.29
N THR A 224 15.01 8.33 15.20
CA THR A 224 16.09 7.35 15.47
C THR A 224 16.72 6.86 14.17
N LEU A 225 18.05 6.73 14.12
CA LEU A 225 18.80 6.33 12.92
C LEU A 225 19.91 5.32 13.25
N ARG A 226 19.72 4.40 14.20
CA ARG A 226 20.76 3.42 14.54
C ARG A 226 20.92 2.42 13.40
N ASP A 227 22.15 2.06 13.09
CA ASP A 227 22.49 1.05 12.08
C ASP A 227 21.94 1.32 10.65
N VAL A 228 21.68 2.58 10.30
CA VAL A 228 21.26 2.95 8.94
C VAL A 228 22.38 2.74 7.94
N VAL A 229 22.04 2.36 6.71
CA VAL A 229 23.01 2.23 5.62
C VAL A 229 22.89 3.44 4.71
N ALA A 230 23.92 4.28 4.65
CA ALA A 230 23.98 5.44 3.76
C ALA A 230 25.27 5.42 2.94
N ASP A 231 25.27 6.09 1.79
CA ASP A 231 26.45 6.27 0.95
C ASP A 231 26.71 7.75 0.66
N HIS A 232 27.62 8.02 -0.28
CA HIS A 232 27.98 9.39 -0.66
C HIS A 232 26.92 10.07 -1.55
N ASN A 233 25.92 9.34 -2.03
CA ASN A 233 24.80 9.87 -2.80
C ASN A 233 23.62 10.21 -1.88
N THR A 234 23.57 9.63 -0.66
CA THR A 234 22.61 10.02 0.36
C THR A 234 22.77 11.50 0.71
N THR A 235 21.74 12.29 0.46
CA THR A 235 21.71 13.72 0.78
C THR A 235 20.99 13.93 2.09
N TRP A 236 21.63 14.61 3.05
CA TRP A 236 21.07 14.89 4.38
C TRP A 236 20.49 16.32 4.45
N PRO A 237 19.57 16.62 5.40
CA PRO A 237 19.16 17.99 5.67
C PRO A 237 20.35 18.89 6.02
N HIS A 238 20.32 20.15 5.62
CA HIS A 238 21.44 21.09 5.81
C HIS A 238 21.81 21.34 7.29
N ASP A 239 20.84 21.18 8.18
CA ASP A 239 20.95 21.36 9.63
C ASP A 239 21.18 20.05 10.39
N TYR A 240 21.35 18.94 9.67
CA TYR A 240 21.53 17.62 10.24
C TYR A 240 22.86 16.99 9.77
N THR A 241 23.58 16.38 10.71
CA THR A 241 24.77 15.59 10.40
C THR A 241 24.65 14.25 11.13
N PRO A 242 24.61 13.11 10.42
CA PRO A 242 24.49 11.81 11.07
C PRO A 242 25.73 11.50 11.92
N SER A 243 25.51 10.93 13.09
CA SER A 243 26.62 10.40 13.90
C SER A 243 27.29 9.23 13.18
N PRO A 244 28.64 9.16 13.13
CA PRO A 244 29.33 8.02 12.52
C PRO A 244 28.96 6.66 13.13
N ARG A 245 28.52 6.63 14.39
CA ARG A 245 28.06 5.39 15.07
C ARG A 245 26.66 4.94 14.64
N ALA A 246 25.88 5.86 14.07
CA ALA A 246 24.56 5.58 13.53
C ALA A 246 24.65 4.88 12.16
N LEU A 247 25.77 5.05 11.45
CA LEU A 247 25.95 4.56 10.10
C LEU A 247 26.61 3.17 10.08
N ARG A 248 25.98 2.24 9.35
CA ARG A 248 26.55 0.96 8.96
C ARG A 248 27.11 1.07 7.54
N LYS A 249 28.26 0.45 7.29
CA LYS A 249 28.83 0.39 5.93
C LYS A 249 27.90 -0.41 5.01
N PRO A 250 27.71 0.02 3.75
CA PRO A 250 27.03 -0.80 2.75
C PRO A 250 27.72 -2.15 2.61
N ALA A 251 26.96 -3.24 2.52
CA ALA A 251 27.52 -4.50 2.10
C ALA A 251 28.09 -4.35 0.68
N PRO A 252 29.22 -4.98 0.33
CA PRO A 252 29.66 -5.02 -1.07
C PRO A 252 28.50 -5.59 -1.91
N ARG A 253 28.15 -4.90 -3.01
CA ARG A 253 26.98 -5.22 -3.86
C ARG A 253 26.93 -6.73 -4.13
N ASP A 254 25.98 -7.43 -3.50
CA ASP A 254 25.61 -8.76 -3.92
C ASP A 254 24.61 -8.57 -5.07
N THR A 255 25.08 -8.73 -6.30
CA THR A 255 24.32 -8.53 -7.54
C THR A 255 23.21 -9.57 -7.75
N ARG A 256 22.65 -10.15 -6.67
CA ARG A 256 21.74 -11.31 -6.73
C ARG A 256 20.38 -11.12 -6.05
N ILE A 257 20.07 -9.94 -5.50
CA ILE A 257 18.83 -9.77 -4.70
C ILE A 257 17.67 -9.05 -5.42
N HIS A 258 17.85 -8.57 -6.66
CA HIS A 258 16.78 -7.89 -7.42
C HIS A 258 16.21 -8.68 -8.62
N GLU A 259 16.56 -9.96 -8.79
CA GLU A 259 16.13 -10.76 -9.95
C GLU A 259 15.11 -11.87 -9.63
N THR A 260 14.43 -11.85 -8.49
CA THR A 260 13.45 -12.91 -8.22
C THR A 260 12.24 -12.40 -7.45
N ARG A 261 11.27 -11.83 -8.20
CA ARG A 261 9.82 -11.99 -7.91
C ARG A 261 8.84 -11.33 -8.90
N TYR A 262 9.21 -11.09 -10.15
CA TYR A 262 8.20 -10.70 -11.16
C TYR A 262 8.47 -11.34 -12.52
N LEU A 263 8.37 -12.67 -12.58
CA LEU A 263 8.11 -13.37 -13.84
C LEU A 263 7.16 -14.54 -13.57
N ASP A 264 6.06 -14.52 -14.32
CA ASP A 264 5.17 -15.62 -14.71
C ASP A 264 4.27 -16.27 -13.64
N THR A 265 3.00 -15.84 -13.62
CA THR A 265 1.85 -16.66 -14.10
C THR A 265 0.60 -15.82 -14.33
#